data_AF-A0AAV6NZZ5-F1
#
_entry.id   AF-A0AAV6NZZ5-F1
#
_cell.length_a   1.000
_cell.length_b   1.000
_cell.length_c   1.000
_cell.angle_alpha   90.00
_cell.angle_beta   90.00
_cell.angle_gamma   90.00
#
_symmetry.space_group_name_H-M   'P 1'
#
loop_
_entity.id
_entity.type
_entity.pdbx_description
1 polymer ?
#
loop_
_entity_poly.entity_id
_entity_poly.type
_entity_poly.pdbx_seq_one_letter_code
_entity_poly.pdbx_strand_id
1 'polypeptide(L)'
;MELYEADIGSHNLVVDLHYYNLFDPFFDHLSPSENIEIIYKNRQTQIQALNSANGPLVFVGEWVNEWNVTNGSQADYQNFGRAQLEVYNAASFGWTYWTLKNDKKHWDFEWNIKNNYLQFGDSPIRAVFNCGLWVALACAWFPHLLFML
;
A
#
# COMPACT_ATOMS: atom_id res chain seq x y z
N MET A 1 1.34 24.45 -1.57
CA MET A 1 0.15 24.02 -0.81
C MET A 1 -0.30 25.21 -0.02
N GLU A 2 -1.38 25.87 -0.44
CA GLU A 2 -2.01 26.91 0.38
C GLU A 2 -2.90 26.23 1.41
N LEU A 3 -2.40 26.12 2.64
CA LEU A 3 -3.25 25.91 3.79
C LEU A 3 -4.01 27.22 3.99
N TYR A 4 -5.30 27.20 3.69
CA TYR A 4 -6.25 28.29 3.94
C TYR A 4 -6.04 28.81 5.37
N GLU A 5 -5.99 30.13 5.56
CA GLU A 5 -5.94 30.78 6.87
C GLU A 5 -7.28 30.59 7.61
N ALA A 6 -7.56 29.36 8.02
CA ALA A 6 -8.58 29.08 9.00
C ALA A 6 -7.92 29.20 10.39
N ASP A 7 -8.57 29.90 11.32
CA ASP A 7 -8.13 30.04 12.72
C ASP A 7 -8.34 28.73 13.51
N ILE A 8 -7.70 27.66 13.05
CA ILE A 8 -7.88 26.28 13.52
C ILE A 8 -6.88 25.89 14.63
N GLY A 9 -6.04 26.83 15.07
CA GLY A 9 -5.02 26.62 16.09
C GLY A 9 -3.87 25.69 15.65
N SER A 10 -2.87 25.52 16.52
CA SER A 10 -1.64 24.75 16.24
C SER A 10 -1.62 23.33 16.81
N HIS A 11 -2.72 22.87 17.43
CA HIS A 11 -2.78 21.59 18.15
C HIS A 11 -4.01 20.80 17.74
N ASN A 12 -3.95 19.48 17.89
CA ASN A 12 -5.02 18.56 17.49
C ASN A 12 -5.41 18.70 16.00
N LEU A 13 -4.41 19.00 15.17
CA LEU A 13 -4.57 19.22 13.74
C LEU A 13 -3.97 18.05 12.95
N VAL A 14 -4.71 17.61 11.95
CA VAL A 14 -4.30 16.57 10.99
C VAL A 14 -4.59 17.11 9.58
N VAL A 15 -3.64 16.94 8.68
CA VAL A 15 -3.83 17.23 7.25
C VAL A 15 -4.24 15.95 6.55
N ASP A 16 -5.38 16.01 5.86
CA ASP A 16 -5.89 14.90 5.05
C ASP A 16 -5.48 15.07 3.58
N LEU A 17 -4.77 14.06 3.06
CA LEU A 17 -4.28 13.99 1.69
C LEU A 17 -5.05 12.93 0.92
N HIS A 18 -5.56 13.31 -0.25
CA HIS A 18 -6.27 12.41 -1.16
C HIS A 18 -5.45 12.19 -2.42
N TYR A 19 -5.19 10.93 -2.76
CA TYR A 19 -4.30 10.54 -3.84
C TYR A 19 -4.99 9.64 -4.86
N TYR A 20 -5.17 10.18 -6.07
CA TYR A 20 -5.76 9.51 -7.23
C TYR A 20 -4.80 9.57 -8.43
N ASN A 21 -4.61 8.44 -9.12
CA ASN A 21 -3.93 8.37 -10.43
C ASN A 21 -4.96 8.27 -11.57
N LEU A 22 -6.01 9.07 -11.44
CA LEU A 22 -7.15 9.21 -12.33
C LEU A 22 -7.84 10.54 -12.00
N PHE A 23 -8.67 11.05 -12.90
CA PHE A 23 -9.35 12.36 -12.85
C PHE A 23 -8.58 13.57 -13.40
N ASP A 24 -7.32 13.40 -13.79
CA ASP A 24 -6.57 14.41 -14.53
C ASP A 24 -6.10 13.82 -15.88
N PRO A 25 -6.24 14.54 -17.01
CA PRO A 25 -5.76 14.09 -18.32
C PRO A 25 -4.28 13.71 -18.35
N PHE A 26 -3.48 14.20 -17.39
CA PHE A 26 -2.10 13.78 -17.17
C PHE A 26 -1.95 12.25 -17.05
N PHE A 27 -2.95 11.54 -16.52
CA PHE A 27 -2.90 10.09 -16.31
C PHE A 27 -3.35 9.26 -17.52
N ASP A 28 -3.95 9.87 -18.56
CA ASP A 28 -4.61 9.17 -19.67
C ASP A 28 -3.66 8.31 -20.52
N HIS A 29 -2.37 8.64 -20.52
CA HIS A 29 -1.38 8.02 -21.39
C HIS A 29 -0.22 7.38 -20.64
N LEU A 30 -0.34 7.26 -19.33
CA LEU A 30 0.72 6.69 -18.51
C LEU A 30 0.63 5.17 -18.45
N SER A 31 1.77 4.52 -18.58
CA SER A 31 1.95 3.10 -18.33
C SER A 31 1.83 2.74 -16.84
N PRO A 32 1.67 1.45 -16.48
CA PRO A 32 1.77 1.00 -15.08
C PRO A 32 3.03 1.49 -14.36
N SER A 33 4.20 1.42 -15.02
CA SER A 33 5.47 1.85 -14.44
C SER A 33 5.54 3.35 -14.20
N GLU A 34 5.02 4.17 -15.12
CA GLU A 34 4.99 5.63 -14.94
C GLU A 34 4.04 6.03 -13.80
N ASN A 35 2.90 5.35 -13.68
CA ASN A 35 1.99 5.53 -12.55
C ASN A 35 2.66 5.22 -11.20
N ILE A 36 3.43 4.13 -11.14
CA ILE A 36 4.22 3.76 -9.94
C ILE A 36 5.30 4.80 -9.67
N GLU A 37 5.99 5.27 -10.69
CA GLU A 37 7.04 6.29 -10.55
C GLU A 37 6.51 7.59 -9.95
N ILE A 38 5.30 8.02 -10.31
CA ILE A 38 4.64 9.19 -9.71
C ILE A 38 4.42 9.01 -8.21
N ILE A 39 4.10 7.80 -7.74
CA ILE A 39 3.92 7.54 -6.31
C ILE A 39 5.22 7.81 -5.56
N TYR A 40 6.35 7.25 -6.03
CA TYR A 40 7.65 7.43 -5.38
C TYR A 40 8.23 8.83 -5.57
N LYS A 41 8.05 9.47 -6.73
CA LYS A 41 8.63 10.80 -6.98
C LYS A 41 7.83 11.93 -6.37
N ASN A 42 6.50 11.87 -6.45
CA ASN A 42 5.65 12.99 -6.07
C ASN A 42 5.03 12.76 -4.69
N ARG A 43 4.28 11.67 -4.52
CA ARG A 43 3.51 11.43 -3.28
C ARG A 43 4.43 11.19 -2.09
N GLN A 44 5.46 10.37 -2.26
CA GLN A 44 6.45 10.14 -1.21
C GLN A 44 7.16 11.44 -0.81
N THR A 45 7.63 12.23 -1.78
CA THR A 45 8.28 13.52 -1.52
C THR A 45 7.36 14.47 -0.76
N GLN A 46 6.07 14.53 -1.12
CA GLN A 46 5.09 15.35 -0.42
C GLN A 46 4.86 14.88 1.02
N ILE A 47 4.62 13.59 1.23
CA ILE A 47 4.44 13.01 2.58
C ILE A 47 5.69 13.24 3.43
N GLN A 48 6.89 13.02 2.88
CA GLN A 48 8.15 13.24 3.58
C GLN A 48 8.35 14.71 3.96
N ALA A 49 8.04 15.63 3.05
CA ALA A 49 8.14 17.07 3.32
C ALA A 49 7.18 17.50 4.44
N LEU A 50 5.94 17.01 4.41
CA LEU A 50 4.94 17.30 5.44
C LEU A 50 5.31 16.68 6.79
N ASN A 51 5.73 15.42 6.82
CA ASN A 51 6.16 14.75 8.05
C ASN A 51 7.41 15.40 8.67
N SER A 52 8.30 15.95 7.85
CA SER A 52 9.52 16.63 8.33
C SER A 52 9.25 18.06 8.79
N ALA A 53 8.11 18.64 8.41
CA ALA A 53 7.68 19.90 8.96
C ALA A 53 7.31 19.71 10.43
N ASN A 54 7.66 20.66 11.29
CA ASN A 54 7.16 20.72 12.66
C ASN A 54 5.69 21.19 12.67
N GLY A 55 4.83 20.44 11.97
CA GLY A 55 3.47 20.78 11.62
C GLY A 55 2.46 19.69 12.04
N PRO A 56 1.24 19.72 11.48
CA PRO A 56 0.20 18.75 11.81
C PRO A 56 0.57 17.33 11.39
N LEU A 57 -0.08 16.34 12.02
CA LEU A 57 0.05 14.95 11.59
C LEU A 57 -0.53 14.77 10.18
N VAL A 58 -0.01 13.81 9.43
CA VAL A 58 -0.35 13.58 8.03
C VAL A 58 -1.19 12.31 7.91
N PHE A 59 -2.38 12.45 7.36
CA PHE A 59 -3.30 11.36 7.07
C PHE A 59 -3.48 11.22 5.56
N VAL A 60 -3.41 10.00 5.03
CA VAL A 60 -3.81 9.72 3.65
C VAL A 60 -5.24 9.17 3.68
N GLY A 61 -6.23 10.05 3.67
CA GLY A 61 -7.63 9.66 3.91
C GLY A 61 -8.30 8.99 2.72
N GLU A 62 -7.85 9.28 1.50
CA GLU A 62 -8.42 8.64 0.31
C GLU A 62 -7.34 8.22 -0.68
N TRP A 63 -7.41 6.95 -1.06
CA TRP A 63 -6.66 6.36 -2.17
C TRP A 63 -7.33 5.05 -2.59
N VAL A 64 -7.05 4.61 -3.82
CA VAL A 64 -7.66 3.43 -4.44
C VAL A 64 -6.63 2.62 -5.21
N ASN A 65 -6.91 1.33 -5.40
CA ASN A 65 -6.16 0.47 -6.31
C ASN A 65 -6.71 0.56 -7.75
N GLU A 66 -7.23 1.72 -8.13
CA GLU A 66 -7.76 2.05 -9.46
C GLU A 66 -6.94 3.19 -10.07
N TRP A 67 -6.85 3.20 -11.39
CA TRP A 67 -6.07 4.16 -12.18
C TRP A 67 -6.59 4.23 -13.62
N ASN A 68 -6.07 5.13 -14.44
CA ASN A 68 -6.55 5.28 -15.82
C ASN A 68 -5.95 4.26 -16.83
N VAL A 69 -5.08 3.34 -16.38
CA VAL A 69 -4.49 2.32 -17.25
C VAL A 69 -5.56 1.34 -17.73
N THR A 70 -5.79 1.29 -19.03
CA THR A 70 -6.65 0.28 -19.64
C THR A 70 -5.93 -1.07 -19.75
N ASN A 71 -6.63 -2.16 -19.45
CA ASN A 71 -6.12 -3.54 -19.55
C ASN A 71 -4.91 -3.87 -18.66
N GLY A 72 -4.75 -3.20 -17.51
CA GLY A 72 -3.72 -3.55 -16.53
C GLY A 72 -3.87 -5.01 -16.06
N SER A 73 -2.75 -5.74 -16.01
CA SER A 73 -2.72 -7.10 -15.48
C SER A 73 -2.89 -7.10 -13.96
N GLN A 74 -3.23 -8.25 -13.36
CA GLN A 74 -3.28 -8.36 -11.90
C GLN A 74 -1.94 -8.02 -11.25
N ALA A 75 -0.81 -8.36 -11.90
CA ALA A 75 0.53 -8.02 -11.42
C ALA A 75 0.79 -6.50 -11.44
N ASP A 76 0.26 -5.79 -12.44
CA ASP A 76 0.35 -4.32 -12.50
C ASP A 76 -0.37 -3.69 -11.31
N TYR A 77 -1.60 -4.11 -11.03
CA TYR A 77 -2.37 -3.66 -9.87
C TYR A 77 -1.69 -4.02 -8.53
N GLN A 78 -1.12 -5.21 -8.41
CA GLN A 78 -0.38 -5.61 -7.21
C GLN A 78 0.84 -4.70 -6.99
N ASN A 79 1.61 -4.41 -8.05
CA ASN A 79 2.76 -3.53 -7.96
C ASN A 79 2.36 -2.09 -7.64
N PHE A 80 1.25 -1.61 -8.19
CA PHE A 80 0.69 -0.30 -7.90
C PHE A 80 0.23 -0.18 -6.45
N GLY A 81 -0.61 -1.12 -6.00
CA GLY A 81 -1.06 -1.18 -4.61
C GLY A 81 0.11 -1.30 -3.62
N ARG A 82 1.13 -2.09 -3.95
CA ARG A 82 2.36 -2.20 -3.15
C ARG A 82 3.09 -0.86 -3.04
N ALA A 83 3.32 -0.17 -4.16
CA ALA A 83 3.98 1.14 -4.15
C ALA A 83 3.20 2.18 -3.33
N GLN A 84 1.87 2.18 -3.45
CA GLN A 84 0.99 3.01 -2.62
C GLN A 84 1.16 2.69 -1.13
N LEU A 85 1.07 1.43 -0.73
CA LEU A 85 1.23 1.01 0.67
C LEU A 85 2.63 1.34 1.22
N GLU A 86 3.69 1.09 0.44
CA GLU A 86 5.08 1.41 0.83
C GLU A 86 5.22 2.91 1.14
N VAL A 87 4.61 3.78 0.34
CA VAL A 87 4.68 5.24 0.51
C VAL A 87 3.71 5.73 1.59
N TYR A 88 2.47 5.26 1.62
CA TYR A 88 1.44 5.77 2.54
C TYR A 88 1.64 5.26 3.97
N ASN A 89 2.35 4.15 4.18
CA ASN A 89 2.78 3.71 5.51
C ASN A 89 3.70 4.74 6.20
N ALA A 90 4.28 5.68 5.47
CA ALA A 90 5.05 6.78 6.05
C ALA A 90 4.17 7.90 6.62
N ALA A 91 2.88 7.98 6.30
CA ALA A 91 1.99 9.01 6.82
C ALA A 91 1.88 8.93 8.36
N SER A 92 2.16 10.05 9.05
CA SER A 92 2.30 10.06 10.52
C SER A 92 1.01 9.79 11.31
N PHE A 93 -0.16 9.91 10.67
CA PHE A 93 -1.47 9.57 11.21
C PHE A 93 -2.06 8.28 10.60
N GLY A 94 -1.38 7.67 9.64
CA GLY A 94 -1.86 6.50 8.90
C GLY A 94 -2.63 6.84 7.62
N TRP A 95 -3.42 5.89 7.15
CA TRP A 95 -4.15 5.98 5.88
C TRP A 95 -5.47 5.21 5.93
N THR A 96 -6.40 5.55 5.03
CA THR A 96 -7.63 4.78 4.79
C THR A 96 -7.87 4.55 3.31
N TYR A 97 -8.40 3.36 2.98
CA TYR A 97 -8.76 3.01 1.62
C TYR A 97 -10.15 3.53 1.26
N TRP A 98 -10.30 4.06 0.05
CA TRP A 98 -11.59 4.48 -0.49
C TRP A 98 -12.13 3.42 -1.48
N THR A 99 -13.04 2.53 -1.14
CA THR A 99 -13.89 2.45 0.05
C THR A 99 -14.02 0.99 0.48
N LEU A 100 -14.65 0.73 1.62
CA LEU A 100 -14.83 -0.64 2.11
C LEU A 100 -15.59 -1.54 1.12
N LYS A 101 -16.64 -1.02 0.48
CA LYS A 101 -17.45 -1.72 -0.53
C LYS A 101 -17.89 -0.84 -1.69
N ASN A 102 -17.84 -1.37 -2.91
CA ASN A 102 -18.22 -0.69 -4.14
C ASN A 102 -18.67 -1.69 -5.21
N ASP A 103 -19.52 -1.27 -6.15
CA ASP A 103 -19.89 -2.10 -7.31
C ASP A 103 -18.76 -2.19 -8.35
N LYS A 104 -17.85 -1.21 -8.37
CA LYS A 104 -16.63 -1.22 -9.17
C LYS A 104 -15.51 -1.94 -8.43
N LYS A 105 -14.99 -3.00 -9.06
CA LYS A 105 -13.99 -3.93 -8.51
C LYS A 105 -12.83 -3.27 -7.77
N HIS A 106 -12.06 -2.41 -8.44
CA HIS A 106 -10.87 -1.82 -7.83
C HIS A 106 -11.16 -0.69 -6.84
N TRP A 107 -12.39 -0.18 -6.80
CA TRP A 107 -12.85 0.75 -5.75
C TRP A 107 -13.32 0.02 -4.48
N ASP A 108 -13.54 -1.29 -4.55
CA ASP A 108 -13.98 -2.13 -3.43
C ASP A 108 -12.76 -2.75 -2.73
N PHE A 109 -12.52 -2.33 -1.49
CA PHE A 109 -11.41 -2.83 -0.69
C PHE A 109 -11.51 -4.33 -0.44
N GLU A 110 -12.68 -4.81 -0.01
CA GLU A 110 -12.91 -6.23 0.28
C GLU A 110 -12.66 -7.10 -0.95
N TRP A 111 -13.11 -6.66 -2.12
CA TRP A 111 -12.92 -7.33 -3.40
C TRP A 111 -11.44 -7.39 -3.77
N ASN A 112 -10.69 -6.29 -3.64
CA ASN A 112 -9.25 -6.25 -3.95
C ASN A 112 -8.48 -7.29 -3.11
N ILE A 113 -8.78 -7.39 -1.81
CA ILE A 113 -8.13 -8.37 -0.92
C ILE A 113 -8.54 -9.79 -1.28
N LYS A 114 -9.84 -10.06 -1.43
CA LYS A 114 -10.35 -11.40 -1.75
C LYS A 114 -9.88 -11.94 -3.10
N ASN A 115 -9.65 -11.05 -4.06
CA ASN A 115 -9.24 -11.41 -5.42
C ASN A 115 -7.75 -11.18 -5.65
N ASN A 116 -6.96 -10.94 -4.59
CA ASN A 116 -5.49 -10.84 -4.65
C ASN A 116 -4.97 -9.71 -5.56
N TYR A 117 -5.72 -8.61 -5.71
CA TYR A 117 -5.30 -7.41 -6.46
C TYR A 117 -4.57 -6.39 -5.59
N LEU A 118 -4.86 -6.37 -4.28
CA LEU A 118 -4.11 -5.59 -3.29
C LEU A 118 -3.57 -6.55 -2.24
N GLN A 119 -2.25 -6.53 -2.04
CA GLN A 119 -1.57 -7.39 -1.09
C GLN A 119 -0.94 -6.53 -0.01
N PHE A 120 -1.31 -6.80 1.24
CA PHE A 120 -0.51 -6.34 2.36
C PHE A 120 0.77 -7.16 2.37
N GLY A 121 1.92 -6.49 2.41
CA GLY A 121 3.21 -7.15 2.30
C GLY A 121 3.26 -8.39 3.18
N ASP A 122 3.77 -9.49 2.61
CA ASP A 122 4.08 -10.67 3.40
C ASP A 122 5.04 -10.21 4.50
N SER A 123 4.53 -10.07 5.72
CA SER A 123 5.40 -9.92 6.87
C SER A 123 6.41 -11.07 6.81
N PRO A 124 7.73 -10.85 6.97
CA PRO A 124 8.74 -11.90 6.97
C PRO A 124 8.38 -13.08 7.88
N ILE A 125 7.52 -12.83 8.86
CA ILE A 125 6.87 -13.80 9.74
C ILE A 125 6.24 -14.98 8.96
N ARG A 126 5.58 -14.76 7.81
CA ARG A 126 4.93 -15.85 7.06
C ARG A 126 5.95 -16.76 6.34
N ALA A 127 7.06 -16.20 5.87
CA ALA A 127 8.15 -16.96 5.26
C ALA A 127 8.88 -17.83 6.29
N VAL A 128 9.07 -17.31 7.51
CA VAL A 128 9.67 -18.05 8.63
C VAL A 128 8.80 -19.24 9.06
N PHE A 129 7.47 -19.08 9.09
CA PHE A 129 6.55 -20.18 9.44
C PHE A 129 6.59 -21.34 8.44
N ASN A 130 6.74 -21.07 7.14
CA ASN A 130 6.85 -22.12 6.13
C ASN A 130 8.20 -22.85 6.21
N CYS A 131 9.33 -22.15 6.35
CA CYS A 131 10.63 -22.81 6.51
C CYS A 131 10.73 -23.66 7.79
N GLY A 132 10.18 -23.19 8.91
CA GLY A 132 10.19 -23.93 10.18
C GLY A 132 9.44 -25.26 10.12
N LEU A 133 8.33 -25.32 9.39
CA LEU A 133 7.54 -26.54 9.20
C LEU A 133 8.27 -27.60 8.37
N TRP A 134 8.97 -27.21 7.30
CA TRP A 134 9.74 -28.15 6.48
C TRP A 134 10.98 -28.69 7.20
N VAL A 135 11.66 -27.85 7.99
CA VAL A 135 12.81 -28.29 8.81
C VAL A 135 12.37 -29.23 9.94
N ALA A 136 11.25 -28.95 10.62
CA ALA A 136 10.73 -29.82 11.66
C ALA A 136 10.28 -31.19 11.12
N LEU A 137 9.66 -31.23 9.93
CA LEU A 137 9.28 -32.48 9.26
C LEU A 137 10.51 -33.28 8.79
N ALA A 138 11.58 -32.62 8.33
CA ALA A 138 12.81 -33.30 7.95
C ALA A 138 13.57 -33.89 9.16
N CYS A 139 13.57 -33.21 10.31
CA CYS A 139 14.20 -33.70 11.53
C CYS A 139 13.40 -34.82 12.24
N ALA A 140 12.08 -34.86 12.08
CA ALA A 140 11.23 -35.90 12.66
C ALA A 140 11.39 -37.29 12.02
N TRP A 141 12.01 -37.37 10.83
CA TRP A 141 12.20 -38.63 10.09
C TRP A 141 13.61 -39.23 10.21
N PHE A 142 14.52 -38.57 10.93
CA PHE A 142 15.91 -39.02 11.09
C PHE A 142 16.27 -39.90 12.31
N PRO A 143 15.38 -40.29 13.27
CA PRO A 143 15.78 -41.19 14.34
C PRO A 143 15.34 -42.66 14.16
N HIS A 144 15.20 -43.17 12.93
CA HIS A 144 14.90 -44.60 12.70
C HIS A 144 15.95 -45.39 11.88
N LEU A 145 17.14 -44.82 11.63
CA LEU A 145 18.20 -45.50 10.88
C LEU A 145 19.52 -45.69 11.65
N LEU A 146 19.46 -45.81 12.98
CA LEU A 146 20.63 -46.15 13.80
C LEU A 146 20.41 -47.29 14.82
N PHE A 147 19.46 -48.19 14.55
CA PHE A 147 19.35 -49.49 15.23
C PHE A 147 19.25 -50.61 14.21
N MET A 148 20.32 -50.82 13.43
CA MET A 148 20.66 -52.07 12.75
C MET A 148 22.09 -51.91 12.23
N LEU A 149 23.06 -52.22 13.09
CA LEU A 149 24.39 -52.78 12.82
C LEU A 149 25.07 -53.08 14.15
#